data_AF-A0AAU7NWY6-F1
#
_entry.id   AF-A0AAU7NWY6-F1
#
_cell.length_a   1.000
_cell.length_b   1.000
_cell.length_c   1.000
_cell.angle_alpha   90.00
_cell.angle_beta   90.00
_cell.angle_gamma   90.00
#
_symmetry.space_group_name_H-M   'P 1'
#
loop_
_entity.id
_entity.type
_entity.pdbx_description
1 polymer ?
#
loop_
_entity_poly.entity_id
_entity_poly.type
_entity_poly.pdbx_seq_one_letter_code
_entity_poly.pdbx_strand_id
1 'polypeptide(L)'
;MTLFPNKPLSVTIAALSLILLNACSSSGDVKGRDFEVSSVVKNDIDLVSETHQQIVLASLRELAVKLYKRNPAEWKKEGHRSLQDAVDALASEPFPLIEGKTSIDCIRLAFDEVYQGDRVRAFVVGLETMVLNSYDGHREFYLHNMLEAQKLYDSARNLELASWLLRSKHNSEGELFLLSSGDAEEVNLSFERLFGKMINAQDMLAQIMADRTHRQIKNVIQALATAFIPI
;
A
#
# COMPACT_ATOMS: atom_id res chain seq x y z
N MET A 1 44.46 -31.64 69.98
CA MET A 1 43.80 -30.82 71.02
C MET A 1 44.04 -29.36 70.69
N THR A 2 43.09 -28.74 69.97
CA THR A 2 42.73 -27.31 70.03
C THR A 2 41.52 -27.14 69.11
N LEU A 3 40.35 -26.99 69.74
CA LEU A 3 39.08 -26.60 69.14
C LEU A 3 39.10 -25.09 68.90
N PHE A 4 38.69 -24.62 67.72
CA PHE A 4 37.91 -23.38 67.61
C PHE A 4 36.89 -23.48 66.46
N PRO A 5 35.70 -22.88 66.61
CA PRO A 5 34.47 -23.30 65.94
C PRO A 5 34.19 -22.53 64.64
N ASN A 6 33.60 -23.22 63.67
CA ASN A 6 32.94 -22.60 62.52
C ASN A 6 31.70 -21.82 62.98
N LYS A 7 31.71 -20.51 62.80
CA LYS A 7 30.52 -19.63 62.81
C LYS A 7 30.29 -19.05 61.40
N PRO A 8 29.05 -18.67 61.08
CA PRO A 8 28.48 -18.84 59.74
C PRO A 8 28.86 -17.71 58.78
N LEU A 9 29.69 -18.02 57.79
CA LEU A 9 30.07 -17.11 56.71
C LEU A 9 29.00 -17.00 55.59
N SER A 10 27.85 -17.66 55.74
CA SER A 10 26.79 -17.67 54.72
C SER A 10 25.65 -16.69 54.96
N VAL A 11 25.61 -15.98 56.10
CA VAL A 11 24.51 -15.03 56.40
C VAL A 11 24.88 -13.57 56.10
N THR A 12 26.17 -13.23 56.04
CA THR A 12 26.62 -11.85 55.80
C THR A 12 26.75 -11.46 54.32
N ILE A 13 26.77 -12.41 53.38
CA ILE A 13 26.80 -12.10 51.94
C ILE A 13 25.37 -11.85 51.38
N ALA A 14 24.33 -12.40 52.02
CA ALA A 14 22.95 -12.19 51.58
C ALA A 14 22.39 -10.79 51.94
N ALA A 15 23.01 -10.08 52.88
CA ALA A 15 22.53 -8.76 53.33
C ALA A 15 23.12 -7.57 52.55
N LEU A 16 24.22 -7.76 51.79
CA LEU A 16 24.85 -6.67 51.03
C LEU A 16 24.38 -6.60 49.57
N SER A 17 23.71 -7.63 49.06
CA SER A 17 23.14 -7.65 47.71
C SER A 17 21.73 -7.03 47.62
N LEU A 18 21.11 -6.69 48.75
CA LEU A 18 19.74 -6.15 48.80
C LEU A 18 19.65 -4.62 48.90
N ILE A 19 20.79 -3.90 48.99
CA ILE A 19 20.82 -2.44 49.23
C ILE A 19 21.21 -1.63 47.98
N LEU A 20 21.59 -2.27 46.87
CA LEU A 20 22.00 -1.57 45.63
C LEU A 20 20.90 -1.42 44.55
N LEU A 21 19.62 -1.68 44.88
CA LEU A 21 18.53 -1.58 43.90
C LEU A 21 17.57 -0.39 44.10
N ASN A 22 17.83 0.54 45.02
CA ASN A 22 16.91 1.67 45.29
C ASN A 22 17.59 3.05 45.28
N ALA A 23 18.23 3.43 44.17
CA ALA A 23 18.70 4.80 44.01
C ALA A 23 18.76 5.24 42.53
N CYS A 24 17.59 5.41 41.92
CA CYS A 24 17.32 6.43 40.89
C CYS A 24 15.80 6.55 40.72
N SER A 25 15.11 7.04 41.76
CA SER A 25 13.77 7.60 41.60
C SER A 25 13.93 9.03 41.12
N SER A 26 13.86 9.24 39.80
CA SER A 26 13.62 10.56 39.24
C SER A 26 12.12 10.76 39.18
N SER A 27 11.60 11.61 40.07
CA SER A 27 10.21 12.09 40.03
C SER A 27 10.00 12.97 38.80
N GLY A 28 9.69 12.34 37.68
CA GLY A 28 9.09 12.99 36.52
C GLY A 28 7.63 12.57 36.45
N ASP A 29 6.73 13.48 36.79
CA ASP A 29 5.30 13.32 36.54
C ASP A 29 5.08 13.33 35.02
N VAL A 30 5.22 12.16 34.39
CA VAL A 30 4.75 11.93 33.03
C VAL A 30 3.41 11.27 33.21
N LYS A 31 2.33 12.05 33.00
CA LYS A 31 0.98 11.51 32.82
C LYS A 31 1.09 10.27 31.94
N GLY A 32 0.87 9.10 32.54
CA GLY A 32 0.77 7.86 31.79
C GLY A 32 -0.29 8.09 30.74
N ARG A 33 0.12 8.23 29.47
CA ARG A 33 -0.83 8.01 28.39
C ARG A 33 -1.21 6.56 28.54
N ASP A 34 -2.49 6.31 28.76
CA ASP A 34 -3.06 4.97 28.74
C ASP A 34 -2.46 4.23 27.55
N PHE A 35 -1.80 3.11 27.84
CA PHE A 35 -1.18 2.26 26.83
C PHE A 35 -2.33 1.55 26.11
N GLU A 36 -2.99 2.29 25.23
CA GLU A 36 -4.15 1.82 24.50
C GLU A 36 -3.62 0.88 23.42
N VAL A 37 -3.87 -0.43 23.59
CA VAL A 37 -3.53 -1.48 22.61
C VAL A 37 -4.01 -1.11 21.20
N SER A 38 -5.07 -0.28 21.09
CA SER A 38 -5.56 0.25 19.83
C SER A 38 -4.56 1.16 19.09
N SER A 39 -3.67 1.87 19.79
CA SER A 39 -2.71 2.81 19.20
C SER A 39 -1.53 2.10 18.51
N VAL A 40 -1.05 0.99 19.09
CA VAL A 40 0.00 0.16 18.48
C VAL A 40 -0.53 -0.55 17.22
N VAL A 41 -1.75 -1.10 17.30
CA VAL A 41 -2.41 -1.76 16.15
C VAL A 41 -2.70 -0.77 15.01
N LYS A 42 -3.02 0.50 15.30
CA LYS A 42 -3.19 1.52 14.26
C LYS A 42 -1.88 1.74 13.48
N ASN A 43 -0.77 1.93 14.18
CA ASN A 43 0.53 2.16 13.56
C ASN A 43 0.99 0.99 12.65
N ASP A 44 0.78 -0.25 13.08
CA ASP A 44 1.15 -1.42 12.27
C ASP A 44 0.31 -1.54 10.99
N ILE A 45 -0.99 -1.22 11.05
CA ILE A 45 -1.87 -1.24 9.87
C ILE A 45 -1.55 -0.08 8.92
N ASP A 46 -1.21 1.08 9.46
CA ASP A 46 -0.80 2.23 8.65
C ASP A 46 0.47 1.86 7.87
N LEU A 47 1.44 1.22 8.52
CA LEU A 47 2.67 0.72 7.86
C LEU A 47 2.38 -0.35 6.79
N VAL A 48 1.46 -1.28 7.06
CA VAL A 48 1.06 -2.30 6.07
C VAL A 48 0.39 -1.64 4.88
N SER A 49 -0.53 -0.71 5.11
CA SER A 49 -1.21 0.04 4.06
C SER A 49 -0.22 0.85 3.22
N GLU A 50 0.76 1.48 3.88
CA GLU A 50 1.85 2.20 3.24
C GLU A 50 2.69 1.32 2.34
N THR A 51 3.13 0.19 2.87
CA THR A 51 3.93 -0.77 2.11
C THR A 51 3.19 -1.24 0.86
N HIS A 52 1.90 -1.56 0.98
CA HIS A 52 1.09 -2.01 -0.15
C HIS A 52 0.89 -0.93 -1.21
N GLN A 53 0.61 0.32 -0.80
CA GLN A 53 0.48 1.42 -1.77
C GLN A 53 1.80 1.70 -2.48
N GLN A 54 2.92 1.74 -1.75
CA GLN A 54 4.25 1.93 -2.35
C GLN A 54 4.57 0.85 -3.38
N ILE A 55 4.25 -0.42 -3.10
CA ILE A 55 4.39 -1.52 -4.06
C ILE A 55 3.57 -1.27 -5.33
N VAL A 56 2.32 -0.82 -5.19
CA VAL A 56 1.44 -0.54 -6.34
C VAL A 56 1.97 0.64 -7.16
N LEU A 57 2.30 1.77 -6.52
CA LEU A 57 2.81 2.97 -7.21
C LEU A 57 4.15 2.70 -7.91
N ALA A 58 5.06 1.95 -7.27
CA ALA A 58 6.32 1.53 -7.89
C ALA A 58 6.08 0.62 -9.10
N SER A 59 5.12 -0.31 -8.99
CA SER A 59 4.74 -1.21 -10.10
C SER A 59 4.11 -0.44 -11.26
N LEU A 60 3.29 0.58 -11.00
CA LEU A 60 2.74 1.48 -12.01
C LEU A 60 3.82 2.28 -12.73
N ARG A 61 4.83 2.77 -12.00
CA ARG A 61 5.99 3.43 -12.60
C ARG A 61 6.79 2.49 -13.49
N GLU A 62 7.01 1.24 -13.07
CA GLU A 62 7.67 0.23 -13.92
C GLU A 62 6.82 -0.11 -15.16
N LEU A 63 5.50 -0.19 -15.01
CA LEU A 63 4.56 -0.41 -16.09
C LEU A 63 4.65 0.71 -17.13
N ALA A 64 4.67 1.97 -16.69
CA ALA A 64 4.84 3.13 -17.57
C ALA A 64 6.12 3.05 -18.40
N VAL A 65 7.26 2.75 -17.75
CA VAL A 65 8.55 2.57 -18.44
C VAL A 65 8.45 1.51 -19.52
N LYS A 66 7.85 0.34 -19.23
CA LYS A 66 7.70 -0.75 -20.21
C LYS A 66 6.77 -0.37 -21.36
N LEU A 67 5.63 0.27 -21.04
CA LEU A 67 4.68 0.72 -22.05
C LEU A 67 5.29 1.77 -22.97
N TYR A 68 5.99 2.78 -22.45
CA TYR A 68 6.67 3.77 -23.28
C TYR A 68 7.80 3.20 -24.14
N LYS A 69 8.52 2.18 -23.65
CA LYS A 69 9.53 1.48 -24.47
C LYS A 69 8.88 0.75 -25.65
N ARG A 70 7.70 0.16 -25.44
CA ARG A 70 6.95 -0.55 -26.49
C ARG A 70 6.14 0.38 -27.39
N ASN A 71 5.74 1.54 -26.89
CA ASN A 71 4.93 2.53 -27.59
C ASN A 71 5.66 3.88 -27.61
N PRO A 72 6.83 3.99 -28.25
CA PRO A 72 7.68 5.17 -28.16
C PRO A 72 7.11 6.41 -28.86
N ALA A 73 6.05 6.26 -29.66
CA ALA A 73 5.33 7.39 -30.25
C ALA A 73 4.54 8.16 -29.18
N GLU A 74 4.06 7.50 -28.12
CA GLU A 74 3.12 8.07 -27.15
C GLU A 74 3.74 9.21 -26.33
N TRP A 75 4.89 8.97 -25.69
CA TRP A 75 5.56 10.02 -24.90
C TRP A 75 6.05 11.20 -25.75
N LYS A 76 6.21 11.02 -27.07
CA LYS A 76 6.61 12.10 -27.98
C LYS A 76 5.47 13.05 -28.30
N LYS A 77 4.21 12.62 -28.17
CA LYS A 77 3.03 13.46 -28.47
C LYS A 77 2.93 14.68 -27.56
N GLU A 78 3.43 14.58 -26.34
CA GLU A 78 3.44 15.67 -25.36
C GLU A 78 4.75 16.47 -25.34
N GLY A 79 5.68 16.20 -26.26
CA GLY A 79 6.93 16.94 -26.38
C GLY A 79 7.96 16.64 -25.27
N HIS A 80 7.82 15.53 -24.54
CA HIS A 80 8.81 15.09 -23.56
C HIS A 80 10.18 14.90 -24.22
N ARG A 81 11.26 15.32 -23.55
CA ARG A 81 12.62 15.27 -24.12
C ARG A 81 13.23 13.87 -24.09
N SER A 82 12.71 13.02 -23.23
CA SER A 82 13.13 11.62 -23.09
C SER A 82 12.02 10.78 -22.47
N LEU A 83 12.15 9.46 -22.55
CA LEU A 83 11.27 8.54 -21.82
C LEU A 83 11.29 8.83 -20.31
N GLN A 84 12.45 9.16 -19.75
CA GLN A 84 12.57 9.44 -18.32
C GLN A 84 11.80 10.70 -17.93
N ASP A 85 11.88 11.75 -18.76
CA ASP A 85 11.11 13.00 -18.61
C ASP A 85 9.59 12.70 -18.58
N ALA A 86 9.11 11.85 -19.49
CA ALA A 86 7.71 11.44 -19.55
C ALA A 86 7.25 10.62 -18.33
N VAL A 87 8.11 9.72 -17.83
CA VAL A 87 7.82 8.90 -16.64
C VAL A 87 7.84 9.74 -15.36
N ASP A 88 8.75 10.71 -15.26
CA ASP A 88 8.81 11.63 -14.13
C ASP A 88 7.62 12.59 -14.10
N ALA A 89 7.10 12.98 -15.27
CA ALA A 89 5.88 13.77 -15.36
C ALA A 89 4.64 13.06 -14.77
N LEU A 90 4.60 11.72 -14.73
CA LEU A 90 3.50 10.96 -14.11
C LEU A 90 3.45 11.15 -12.58
N ALA A 91 4.61 11.33 -11.95
CA ALA A 91 4.74 11.53 -10.52
C ALA A 91 4.48 12.98 -10.08
N SER A 92 4.15 13.88 -11.01
CA SER A 92 3.94 15.30 -10.69
C SER A 92 2.69 15.52 -9.84
N GLU A 93 2.77 16.49 -8.92
CA GLU A 93 1.64 16.99 -8.12
C GLU A 93 1.24 18.41 -8.57
N PRO A 94 -0.05 18.77 -8.58
CA PRO A 94 -1.21 17.90 -8.32
C PRO A 94 -1.37 16.84 -9.43
N PHE A 95 -2.10 15.76 -9.13
CA PHE A 95 -2.35 14.71 -10.11
C PHE A 95 -2.78 15.26 -11.48
N PRO A 96 -2.13 14.81 -12.56
CA PRO A 96 -2.47 15.30 -13.88
C PRO A 96 -3.89 14.88 -14.25
N LEU A 97 -4.72 15.88 -14.59
CA LEU A 97 -6.00 15.65 -15.27
C LEU A 97 -5.72 15.46 -16.77
N ILE A 98 -6.22 14.37 -17.35
CA ILE A 98 -6.14 14.14 -18.79
C ILE A 98 -7.49 14.49 -19.38
N GLU A 99 -7.57 15.62 -20.08
CA GLU A 99 -8.83 16.16 -20.61
C GLU A 99 -9.95 16.28 -19.55
N GLY A 100 -9.57 16.63 -18.31
CA GLY A 100 -10.49 16.72 -17.17
C GLY A 100 -10.95 15.37 -16.60
N LYS A 101 -10.38 14.25 -17.05
CA LYS A 101 -10.70 12.90 -16.58
C LYS A 101 -9.65 12.36 -15.62
N THR A 102 -10.08 11.48 -14.73
CA THR A 102 -9.26 10.68 -13.82
C THR A 102 -9.82 9.26 -13.74
N SER A 103 -9.15 8.39 -13.01
CA SER A 103 -9.62 7.05 -12.66
C SER A 103 -10.09 6.25 -13.88
N ILE A 104 -11.20 5.53 -13.78
CA ILE A 104 -11.76 4.66 -14.81
C ILE A 104 -12.01 5.42 -16.13
N ASP A 105 -12.45 6.67 -16.09
CA ASP A 105 -12.70 7.45 -17.31
C ASP A 105 -11.40 7.77 -18.06
N CYS A 106 -10.31 8.00 -17.33
CA CYS A 106 -8.98 8.19 -17.91
C CYS A 106 -8.41 6.88 -18.46
N ILE A 107 -8.65 5.73 -17.80
CA ILE A 107 -8.30 4.40 -18.33
C ILE A 107 -9.01 4.17 -19.67
N ARG A 108 -10.32 4.46 -19.74
CA ARG A 108 -11.12 4.28 -20.95
C ARG A 108 -10.65 5.18 -22.10
N LEU A 109 -10.23 6.40 -21.80
CA LEU A 109 -9.69 7.34 -22.78
C LEU A 109 -8.51 6.75 -23.58
N ALA A 110 -7.65 5.95 -22.93
CA ALA A 110 -6.53 5.29 -23.60
C ALA A 110 -6.95 4.30 -24.72
N PHE A 111 -8.20 3.86 -24.73
CA PHE A 111 -8.78 2.95 -25.73
C PHE A 111 -9.88 3.60 -26.57
N ASP A 112 -10.02 4.93 -26.48
CA ASP A 112 -10.93 5.69 -27.32
C ASP A 112 -10.29 5.94 -28.69
N GLU A 113 -10.99 5.63 -29.76
CA GLU A 113 -10.48 5.75 -31.13
C GLU A 113 -10.20 7.20 -31.54
N VAL A 114 -10.99 8.15 -31.04
CA VAL A 114 -10.79 9.57 -31.38
C VAL A 114 -9.69 10.23 -30.55
N TYR A 115 -9.24 9.59 -29.46
CA TYR A 115 -8.23 10.16 -28.58
C TYR A 115 -6.85 10.21 -29.26
N GLN A 116 -6.29 11.42 -29.38
CA GLN A 116 -5.01 11.66 -30.04
C GLN A 116 -3.86 11.94 -29.06
N GLY A 117 -4.15 12.03 -27.76
CA GLY A 117 -3.13 12.29 -26.74
C GLY A 117 -2.25 11.06 -26.45
N ASP A 118 -1.42 11.19 -25.42
CA ASP A 118 -0.59 10.10 -24.92
C ASP A 118 -1.47 9.05 -24.22
N ARG A 119 -1.61 7.88 -24.87
CA ARG A 119 -2.41 6.74 -24.39
C ARG A 119 -1.74 6.03 -23.22
N VAL A 120 -0.40 5.99 -23.17
CA VAL A 120 0.31 5.40 -22.03
C VAL A 120 0.09 6.25 -20.79
N ARG A 121 0.21 7.58 -20.93
CA ARG A 121 -0.09 8.52 -19.85
C ARG A 121 -1.53 8.41 -19.40
N ALA A 122 -2.50 8.45 -20.32
CA ALA A 122 -3.92 8.29 -19.97
C ALA A 122 -4.19 6.99 -19.21
N PHE A 123 -3.62 5.88 -19.67
CA PHE A 123 -3.78 4.58 -19.04
C PHE A 123 -3.16 4.54 -17.63
N VAL A 124 -1.89 4.94 -17.48
CA VAL A 124 -1.18 4.86 -16.20
C VAL A 124 -1.72 5.85 -15.18
N VAL A 125 -1.99 7.10 -15.58
CA VAL A 125 -2.60 8.11 -14.68
C VAL A 125 -4.00 7.66 -14.25
N GLY A 126 -4.77 7.06 -15.16
CA GLY A 126 -6.07 6.49 -14.83
C GLY A 126 -5.99 5.39 -13.79
N LEU A 127 -5.03 4.47 -13.93
CA LEU A 127 -4.79 3.42 -12.93
C LEU A 127 -4.31 4.00 -11.59
N GLU A 128 -3.38 4.94 -11.62
CA GLU A 128 -2.83 5.54 -10.42
C GLU A 128 -3.88 6.29 -9.62
N THR A 129 -4.65 7.17 -10.27
CA THR A 129 -5.73 7.93 -9.61
C THR A 129 -6.87 7.02 -9.14
N MET A 130 -7.18 5.93 -9.86
CA MET A 130 -8.11 4.90 -9.37
C MET A 130 -7.59 4.19 -8.12
N VAL A 131 -6.31 3.78 -8.13
CA VAL A 131 -5.66 3.18 -6.96
C VAL A 131 -5.73 4.14 -5.79
N LEU A 132 -5.37 5.40 -5.96
CA LEU A 132 -5.38 6.38 -4.88
C LEU A 132 -6.77 6.69 -4.35
N ASN A 133 -7.81 6.64 -5.18
CA ASN A 133 -9.19 6.73 -4.70
C ASN A 133 -9.56 5.60 -3.73
N SER A 134 -8.89 4.45 -3.78
CA SER A 134 -9.02 3.38 -2.76
C SER A 134 -8.25 3.65 -1.47
N TYR A 135 -7.38 4.68 -1.46
CA TYR A 135 -6.65 5.22 -0.30
C TYR A 135 -7.10 6.65 0.05
N ASP A 136 -8.36 6.99 -0.21
CA ASP A 136 -8.97 8.31 0.03
C ASP A 136 -8.29 9.50 -0.69
N GLY A 137 -7.50 9.24 -1.74
CA GLY A 137 -6.93 10.25 -2.64
C GLY A 137 -5.56 10.79 -2.22
N HIS A 138 -4.91 10.20 -1.20
CA HIS A 138 -3.63 10.71 -0.67
C HIS A 138 -2.43 9.83 -1.07
N ARG A 139 -1.35 10.47 -1.58
CA ARG A 139 -0.01 9.83 -1.74
C ARG A 139 0.79 9.85 -0.43
N GLU A 140 0.66 10.90 0.37
CA GLU A 140 1.31 10.98 1.67
C GLU A 140 0.50 10.21 2.70
N PHE A 141 1.15 9.27 3.39
CA PHE A 141 0.52 8.44 4.41
C PHE A 141 0.23 9.23 5.67
N TYR A 142 -0.99 9.79 5.74
CA TYR A 142 -1.61 10.22 6.98
C TYR A 142 -2.95 9.51 7.11
N LEU A 143 -2.92 8.24 7.51
CA LEU A 143 -4.13 7.48 7.78
C LEU A 143 -4.82 8.04 9.04
N HIS A 144 -5.66 9.05 8.88
CA HIS A 144 -6.57 9.50 9.95
C HIS A 144 -7.83 8.60 10.03
N ASN A 145 -8.19 7.95 8.92
CA ASN A 145 -9.39 7.13 8.76
C ASN A 145 -9.06 5.72 8.29
N MET A 146 -9.95 4.77 8.56
CA MET A 146 -9.79 3.38 8.12
C MET A 146 -10.14 3.24 6.64
N LEU A 147 -9.27 2.58 5.89
CA LEU A 147 -9.51 2.21 4.49
C LEU A 147 -10.73 1.28 4.37
N GLU A 148 -11.51 1.51 3.32
CA GLU A 148 -12.68 0.67 3.00
C GLU A 148 -12.26 -0.57 2.21
N ALA A 149 -12.46 -1.75 2.78
CA ALA A 149 -12.10 -3.03 2.16
C ALA A 149 -12.70 -3.21 0.76
N GLN A 150 -13.94 -2.76 0.55
CA GLN A 150 -14.61 -2.88 -0.75
C GLN A 150 -13.92 -2.05 -1.84
N LYS A 151 -13.50 -0.81 -1.54
CA LYS A 151 -12.79 0.04 -2.52
C LYS A 151 -11.47 -0.60 -2.96
N LEU A 152 -10.74 -1.22 -2.04
CA LEU A 152 -9.49 -1.93 -2.32
C LEU A 152 -9.74 -3.18 -3.17
N TYR A 153 -10.79 -3.95 -2.86
CA TYR A 153 -11.20 -5.11 -3.65
C TYR A 153 -11.60 -4.70 -5.08
N ASP A 154 -12.41 -3.65 -5.22
CA ASP A 154 -12.84 -3.13 -6.53
C ASP A 154 -11.64 -2.61 -7.34
N SER A 155 -10.68 -1.97 -6.68
CA SER A 155 -9.40 -1.56 -7.29
C SER A 155 -8.63 -2.76 -7.86
N ALA A 156 -8.56 -3.88 -7.14
CA ALA A 156 -7.95 -5.13 -7.63
C ALA A 156 -8.68 -5.69 -8.87
N ARG A 157 -10.01 -5.75 -8.85
CA ARG A 157 -10.81 -6.21 -10.00
C ARG A 157 -10.68 -5.29 -11.21
N ASN A 158 -10.59 -3.98 -10.98
CA ASN A 158 -10.36 -3.02 -12.06
C ASN A 158 -8.96 -3.15 -12.67
N LEU A 159 -7.92 -3.47 -11.87
CA LEU A 159 -6.58 -3.78 -12.38
C LEU A 159 -6.59 -5.03 -13.27
N GLU A 160 -7.37 -6.07 -12.92
CA GLU A 160 -7.58 -7.25 -13.77
C GLU A 160 -8.23 -6.85 -15.10
N LEU A 161 -9.30 -6.06 -15.05
CA LEU A 161 -9.98 -5.57 -16.24
C LEU A 161 -9.05 -4.73 -17.13
N ALA A 162 -8.25 -3.84 -16.53
CA ALA A 162 -7.27 -3.03 -17.26
C ALA A 162 -6.20 -3.88 -17.94
N SER A 163 -5.70 -4.92 -17.27
CA SER A 163 -4.79 -5.90 -17.86
C SER A 163 -5.41 -6.64 -19.06
N TRP A 164 -6.70 -6.99 -18.95
CA TRP A 164 -7.43 -7.58 -20.07
C TRP A 164 -7.65 -6.59 -21.22
N LEU A 165 -8.03 -5.35 -20.95
CA LEU A 165 -8.21 -4.32 -21.98
C LEU A 165 -6.91 -4.10 -22.76
N LEU A 166 -5.79 -3.98 -22.04
CA LEU A 166 -4.48 -3.74 -22.62
C LEU A 166 -4.08 -4.81 -23.65
N ARG A 167 -4.43 -6.08 -23.43
CA ARG A 167 -4.09 -7.20 -24.35
C ARG A 167 -5.10 -7.46 -25.47
N SER A 168 -6.31 -6.89 -25.38
CA SER A 168 -7.45 -7.33 -26.21
C SER A 168 -8.13 -6.22 -26.98
N LYS A 169 -7.91 -4.95 -26.63
CA LYS A 169 -8.54 -3.83 -27.31
C LYS A 169 -7.77 -3.44 -28.56
N HIS A 170 -8.45 -3.58 -29.69
CA HIS A 170 -7.96 -3.23 -31.02
C HIS A 170 -8.73 -2.02 -31.57
N ASN A 171 -8.07 -1.22 -32.40
CA ASN A 171 -8.66 -0.12 -33.16
C ASN A 171 -9.45 -0.66 -34.38
N SER A 172 -10.07 0.22 -35.18
CA SER A 172 -10.76 -0.18 -36.42
C SER A 172 -9.86 -0.82 -37.48
N GLU A 173 -8.56 -0.61 -37.40
CA GLU A 173 -7.56 -1.21 -38.31
C GLU A 173 -7.11 -2.61 -37.85
N GLY A 174 -7.60 -3.09 -36.69
CA GLY A 174 -7.26 -4.40 -36.15
C GLY A 174 -5.94 -4.44 -35.38
N GLU A 175 -5.37 -3.29 -35.04
CA GLU A 175 -4.14 -3.15 -34.25
C GLU A 175 -4.45 -2.86 -32.78
N LEU A 176 -3.62 -3.33 -31.86
CA LEU A 176 -3.76 -3.00 -30.43
C LEU A 176 -3.56 -1.51 -30.19
N PHE A 177 -4.40 -0.91 -29.32
CA PHE A 177 -4.23 0.50 -28.90
C PHE A 177 -2.91 0.76 -28.17
N LEU A 178 -2.42 -0.22 -27.42
CA LEU A 178 -1.15 -0.18 -26.71
C LEU A 178 -0.48 -1.55 -26.78
N LEU A 179 0.76 -1.59 -27.24
CA LEU A 179 1.56 -2.81 -27.32
C LEU A 179 2.05 -3.22 -25.93
N SER A 180 1.67 -4.42 -25.48
CA SER A 180 1.97 -4.95 -24.15
C SER A 180 2.47 -6.41 -24.14
N SER A 181 2.86 -6.97 -25.28
CA SER A 181 3.53 -8.27 -25.38
C SER A 181 4.61 -8.23 -26.47
N GLY A 182 5.46 -9.27 -26.51
CA GLY A 182 6.44 -9.45 -27.58
C GLY A 182 5.79 -10.08 -28.82
N ASP A 183 6.46 -9.98 -29.96
CA ASP A 183 6.06 -10.71 -31.18
C ASP A 183 6.04 -12.23 -30.91
N ALA A 184 5.20 -12.93 -31.67
CA ALA A 184 4.64 -14.26 -31.41
C ALA A 184 5.62 -15.44 -31.19
N GLU A 185 6.93 -15.23 -31.16
CA GLU A 185 7.93 -16.27 -30.88
C GLU A 185 8.29 -16.39 -29.38
N GLU A 186 8.14 -15.34 -28.58
CA GLU A 186 8.43 -15.38 -27.14
C GLU A 186 7.33 -14.67 -26.32
N VAL A 187 6.59 -15.44 -25.52
CA VAL A 187 5.53 -14.90 -24.66
C VAL A 187 6.16 -14.04 -23.56
N ASN A 188 6.11 -12.72 -23.73
CA ASN A 188 6.61 -11.77 -22.74
C ASN A 188 5.56 -11.51 -21.65
N LEU A 189 5.66 -12.24 -20.54
CA LEU A 189 4.76 -12.10 -19.38
C LEU A 189 5.13 -10.95 -18.41
N SER A 190 5.99 -10.02 -18.83
CA SER A 190 6.54 -9.02 -17.91
C SER A 190 5.54 -7.94 -17.52
N PHE A 191 4.48 -7.71 -18.32
CA PHE A 191 3.39 -6.80 -18.00
C PHE A 191 2.40 -7.46 -17.03
N GLU A 192 2.06 -8.72 -17.29
CA GLU A 192 1.18 -9.57 -16.49
C GLU A 192 1.71 -9.76 -15.08
N ARG A 193 3.04 -9.92 -14.93
CA ARG A 193 3.69 -9.97 -13.62
C ARG A 193 3.53 -8.66 -12.84
N LEU A 194 3.55 -7.50 -13.52
CA LEU A 194 3.32 -6.21 -12.85
C LEU A 194 1.87 -6.06 -12.42
N PHE A 195 0.92 -6.41 -13.29
CA PHE A 195 -0.50 -6.44 -12.90
C PHE A 195 -0.73 -7.40 -11.73
N GLY A 196 -0.16 -8.60 -11.76
CA GLY A 196 -0.27 -9.58 -10.68
C GLY A 196 0.25 -9.04 -9.34
N LYS A 197 1.38 -8.33 -9.33
CA LYS A 197 1.89 -7.66 -8.12
C LYS A 197 0.90 -6.63 -7.57
N MET A 198 0.34 -5.79 -8.45
CA MET A 198 -0.61 -4.74 -8.04
C MET A 198 -1.94 -5.31 -7.54
N ILE A 199 -2.49 -6.29 -8.27
CA ILE A 199 -3.74 -6.99 -7.91
C ILE A 199 -3.56 -7.67 -6.55
N ASN A 200 -2.47 -8.41 -6.36
CA ASN A 200 -2.19 -9.08 -5.09
C ASN A 200 -2.04 -8.09 -3.93
N ALA A 201 -1.33 -6.98 -4.13
CA ALA A 201 -1.20 -5.95 -3.11
C ALA A 201 -2.57 -5.38 -2.70
N GLN A 202 -3.45 -5.10 -3.67
CA GLN A 202 -4.79 -4.59 -3.39
C GLN A 202 -5.70 -5.62 -2.71
N ASP A 203 -5.74 -6.86 -3.21
CA ASP A 203 -6.56 -7.94 -2.66
C ASP A 203 -6.15 -8.31 -1.23
N MET A 204 -4.84 -8.39 -0.97
CA MET A 204 -4.35 -8.69 0.37
C MET A 204 -4.72 -7.59 1.36
N LEU A 205 -4.55 -6.32 0.98
CA LEU A 205 -4.93 -5.22 1.85
C LEU A 205 -6.45 -5.19 2.08
N ALA A 206 -7.26 -5.48 1.06
CA ALA A 206 -8.71 -5.61 1.18
C ALA A 206 -9.11 -6.67 2.22
N GLN A 207 -8.48 -7.85 2.18
CA GLN A 207 -8.72 -8.92 3.16
C GLN A 207 -8.33 -8.50 4.58
N ILE A 208 -7.16 -7.87 4.75
CA ILE A 208 -6.70 -7.36 6.06
C ILE A 208 -7.71 -6.33 6.62
N MET A 209 -8.20 -5.41 5.79
CA MET A 209 -9.20 -4.42 6.20
C MET A 209 -10.57 -5.04 6.51
N ALA A 210 -10.99 -6.05 5.75
CA ALA A 210 -12.22 -6.78 6.01
C ALA A 210 -12.16 -7.51 7.37
N ASP A 211 -11.08 -8.24 7.63
CA ASP A 211 -10.88 -8.97 8.88
C ASP A 211 -10.78 -8.04 10.10
N ARG A 212 -10.18 -6.86 9.93
CA ARG A 212 -10.16 -5.82 10.98
C ARG A 212 -11.56 -5.38 11.37
N THR A 213 -12.42 -5.13 10.37
CA THR A 213 -13.82 -4.72 10.62
C THR A 213 -14.54 -5.77 11.47
N HIS A 214 -14.35 -7.06 11.15
CA HIS A 214 -14.91 -8.16 11.94
C HIS A 214 -14.31 -8.24 13.36
N ARG A 215 -13.00 -8.04 13.53
CA ARG A 215 -12.33 -8.05 14.84
C ARG A 215 -12.75 -6.88 15.72
N GLN A 216 -12.92 -5.68 15.17
CA GLN A 216 -13.42 -4.52 15.91
C GLN A 216 -14.87 -4.76 16.38
N ILE A 217 -15.74 -5.27 15.50
CA ILE A 217 -17.11 -5.66 15.88
C ILE A 217 -17.09 -6.73 16.97
N LYS A 218 -16.28 -7.79 16.81
CA LYS A 218 -16.15 -8.86 17.80
C LYS A 218 -15.64 -8.34 19.15
N ASN A 219 -14.63 -7.48 19.15
CA ASN A 219 -14.07 -6.91 20.39
C ASN A 219 -15.09 -5.98 21.08
N VAL A 220 -15.90 -5.23 20.32
CA VAL A 220 -17.01 -4.44 20.87
C VAL A 220 -18.11 -5.34 21.44
N ILE A 221 -18.53 -6.38 20.72
CA ILE A 221 -19.52 -7.35 21.21
C ILE A 221 -18.99 -8.07 22.45
N GLN A 222 -17.74 -8.52 22.46
CA GLN A 222 -17.10 -9.15 23.60
C GLN A 222 -17.01 -8.18 24.78
N ALA A 223 -16.62 -6.91 24.55
CA ALA A 223 -16.56 -5.88 25.59
C ALA A 223 -17.95 -5.58 26.17
N LEU A 224 -19.00 -5.53 25.34
CA LEU A 224 -20.40 -5.39 25.77
C LEU A 224 -20.90 -6.65 26.50
N ALA A 225 -20.48 -7.85 26.08
CA ALA A 225 -20.79 -9.11 26.74
C ALA A 225 -20.03 -9.27 28.07
N THR A 226 -18.85 -8.67 28.23
CA THR A 226 -18.13 -8.59 29.50
C THR A 226 -18.57 -7.43 30.38
N ALA A 227 -19.29 -6.44 29.82
CA ALA A 227 -19.92 -5.38 30.60
C ALA A 227 -21.13 -5.89 31.41
N PHE A 228 -21.63 -7.09 31.10
CA PHE A 228 -22.57 -7.83 31.95
C PHE A 228 -22.25 -9.33 31.98
N ILE A 229 -21.68 -9.83 33.08
CA ILE A 229 -21.82 -11.23 33.50
C ILE A 229 -22.22 -11.22 34.98
N PRO A 230 -23.47 -11.57 35.33
CA PRO A 230 -23.89 -11.68 36.72
C PRO A 230 -23.48 -13.04 37.32
N ILE A 231 -22.71 -13.01 38.41
CA ILE A 231 -23.14 -13.41 39.76
C ILE A 231 -22.35 -12.59 40.78
#